data_AF-A0A531M601-F1
#
_entry.id   AF-A0A531M601-F1
#
_cell.length_a   1.000
_cell.length_b   1.000
_cell.length_c   1.000
_cell.angle_alpha   90.00
_cell.angle_beta   90.00
_cell.angle_gamma   90.00
#
_symmetry.space_group_name_H-M   'P 1'
#
loop_
_entity.id
_entity.type
_entity.pdbx_description
1 polymer ?
#
loop_
_entity_poly.entity_id
_entity_poly.type
_entity_poly.pdbx_seq_one_letter_code
_entity_poly.pdbx_strand_id
1 'polypeptide(L)'
;APAPEPAKPEFNFMPTVVLAEGGDPVTDGNAWEVYKAKSDGTRGDNITTEYGEYKANLEPGDYVIVARDGEAKVEQKIKIEAGQVYKPLFTLNAGTLVLHPRPSQGADVASGAAVVIAYPGADNPPTYYGDTKAVLPAGDQKVTVTIGQGAVTETIPLAAGRVIDKDIIVGVGHVVANAY
;
A
#
# COMPACT_ATOMS: atom_id res chain seq x y z
N ALA A 1 51.50 13.65 -5.16
CA ALA A 1 50.69 12.47 -5.54
C ALA A 1 49.41 12.96 -6.21
N PRO A 2 48.89 12.29 -7.26
CA PRO A 2 47.55 12.59 -7.74
C PRO A 2 46.54 12.28 -6.63
N ALA A 3 45.49 13.10 -6.51
CA ALA A 3 44.40 12.82 -5.59
C ALA A 3 43.74 11.48 -5.98
N PRO A 4 43.35 10.63 -5.02
CA PRO A 4 42.63 9.40 -5.32
C PRO A 4 41.35 9.76 -6.08
N GLU A 5 41.15 9.10 -7.22
CA GLU A 5 39.95 9.27 -8.02
C GLU A 5 38.72 8.89 -7.17
N PRO A 6 37.64 9.70 -7.17
CA PRO A 6 36.46 9.39 -6.38
C PRO A 6 35.97 7.97 -6.70
N ALA A 7 35.84 7.14 -5.67
CA ALA A 7 35.34 5.78 -5.85
C ALA A 7 33.99 5.84 -6.56
N LYS A 8 33.86 5.09 -7.67
CA LYS A 8 32.58 4.97 -8.36
C LYS A 8 31.56 4.39 -7.39
N PRO A 9 30.36 4.99 -7.27
CA PRO A 9 29.32 4.48 -6.39
C PRO A 9 28.94 3.05 -6.80
N GLU A 10 28.72 2.19 -5.81
CA GLU A 10 28.42 0.77 -6.01
C GLU A 10 27.09 0.55 -6.75
N PHE A 11 26.13 1.46 -6.56
CA PHE A 11 24.81 1.47 -7.19
C PHE A 11 24.50 2.83 -7.79
N ASN A 12 23.85 2.83 -8.96
CA ASN A 12 23.40 4.05 -9.62
C ASN A 12 21.90 4.34 -9.41
N PHE A 13 21.15 3.41 -8.83
CA PHE A 13 19.72 3.57 -8.56
C PHE A 13 19.40 3.06 -7.15
N MET A 14 18.91 3.96 -6.29
CA MET A 14 18.61 3.69 -4.89
C MET A 14 17.32 4.43 -4.51
N PRO A 15 16.15 3.93 -4.95
CA PRO A 15 14.89 4.60 -4.69
C PRO A 15 14.47 4.44 -3.23
N THR A 16 13.58 5.31 -2.78
CA THR A 16 12.95 5.23 -1.46
C THR A 16 11.45 5.43 -1.60
N VAL A 17 10.65 4.72 -0.82
CA VAL A 17 9.20 4.86 -0.80
C VAL A 17 8.74 5.22 0.60
N VAL A 18 7.76 6.12 0.69
CA VAL A 18 7.13 6.57 1.94
C VAL A 18 5.61 6.57 1.79
N LEU A 19 4.88 6.34 2.88
CA LEU A 19 3.42 6.44 2.88
C LEU A 19 2.94 7.88 2.68
N ALA A 20 3.66 8.85 3.26
CA ALA A 20 3.38 10.28 3.18
C ALA A 20 4.68 11.09 3.11
N GLU A 21 4.60 12.32 2.62
CA GLU A 21 5.73 13.23 2.58
C GLU A 21 6.29 13.46 3.99
N GLY A 22 7.62 13.37 4.12
CA GLY A 22 8.32 13.47 5.40
C GLY A 22 8.17 12.26 6.33
N GLY A 23 7.48 11.20 5.90
CA GLY A 23 7.37 9.94 6.64
C GLY A 23 8.63 9.07 6.55
N ASP A 24 8.68 8.04 7.39
CA ASP A 24 9.77 7.07 7.37
C ASP A 24 9.73 6.18 6.11
N PRO A 25 10.90 5.76 5.59
CA PRO A 25 10.97 4.78 4.50
C PRO A 25 10.22 3.49 4.83
N VAL A 26 9.42 3.01 3.89
CA VAL A 26 8.87 1.65 3.95
C VAL A 26 9.94 0.69 3.42
N THR A 27 10.31 -0.28 4.25
CA THR A 27 11.39 -1.25 3.97
C THR A 27 10.95 -2.70 4.10
N ASP A 28 9.69 -2.93 4.48
CA ASP A 28 9.06 -4.25 4.58
C ASP A 28 7.62 -4.18 4.06
N GLY A 29 7.15 -5.25 3.42
CA GLY A 29 5.82 -5.33 2.79
C GLY A 29 5.66 -4.60 1.45
N ASN A 30 6.56 -3.68 1.12
CA ASN A 30 6.56 -2.96 -0.16
C ASN A 30 7.18 -3.78 -1.30
N ALA A 31 6.83 -3.41 -2.53
CA ALA A 31 7.46 -3.93 -3.74
C ALA A 31 7.81 -2.80 -4.73
N TRP A 32 8.82 -3.07 -5.54
CA TRP A 32 9.31 -2.25 -6.64
C TRP A 32 9.16 -3.04 -7.94
N GLU A 33 8.43 -2.51 -8.91
CA GLU A 33 8.36 -3.08 -10.26
C GLU A 33 9.11 -2.14 -11.21
N VAL A 34 10.12 -2.66 -11.91
CA VAL A 34 10.96 -1.90 -12.83
C VAL A 34 10.64 -2.30 -14.25
N TYR A 35 10.25 -1.35 -15.08
CA TYR A 35 9.96 -1.56 -16.49
C TYR A 35 10.86 -0.69 -17.37
N LYS A 36 11.22 -1.16 -18.56
CA LYS A 36 11.65 -0.25 -19.63
C LYS A 36 10.46 0.61 -20.05
N ALA A 37 10.70 1.88 -20.37
CA ALA A 37 9.67 2.73 -20.93
C ALA A 37 9.56 2.51 -22.45
N LYS A 38 8.34 2.48 -22.98
CA LYS A 38 8.08 2.62 -24.41
C LYS A 38 8.31 4.06 -24.86
N SER A 39 8.30 4.30 -26.17
CA SER A 39 8.45 5.65 -26.75
C SER A 39 7.35 6.63 -26.34
N ASP A 40 6.16 6.13 -25.98
CA ASP A 40 5.05 6.92 -25.40
C ASP A 40 5.18 7.12 -23.87
N GLY A 41 6.24 6.58 -23.27
CA GLY A 41 6.52 6.60 -21.85
C GLY A 41 5.63 5.69 -21.01
N THR A 42 4.88 4.76 -21.62
CA THR A 42 4.13 3.73 -20.89
C THR A 42 5.04 2.53 -20.55
N ARG A 43 4.56 1.63 -19.68
CA ARG A 43 5.29 0.42 -19.29
C ARG A 43 5.53 -0.49 -20.51
N GLY A 44 6.80 -0.78 -20.76
CA GLY A 44 7.29 -1.82 -21.65
C GLY A 44 7.59 -3.11 -20.90
N ASP A 45 8.72 -3.73 -21.23
CA ASP A 45 9.13 -5.00 -20.63
C ASP A 45 9.45 -4.82 -19.13
N ASN A 46 8.98 -5.78 -18.32
CA ASN A 46 9.38 -5.88 -16.92
C ASN A 46 10.84 -6.38 -16.84
N ILE A 47 11.66 -5.65 -16.11
CA ILE A 47 13.07 -5.96 -15.89
C ILE A 47 13.25 -6.74 -14.59
N THR A 48 12.62 -6.26 -13.51
CA THR A 48 12.62 -6.97 -12.22
C THR A 48 11.42 -6.56 -11.37
N THR A 49 11.16 -7.38 -10.35
CA THR A 49 10.33 -7.06 -9.20
C THR A 49 11.13 -7.36 -7.94
N GLU A 50 11.30 -6.36 -7.08
CA GLU A 50 12.06 -6.46 -5.83
C GLU A 50 11.19 -6.09 -4.64
N TYR A 51 11.53 -6.59 -3.45
CA TYR A 51 10.78 -6.33 -2.22
C TYR A 51 11.67 -5.65 -1.18
N GLY A 52 11.09 -4.80 -0.34
CA GLY A 52 11.82 -4.08 0.71
C GLY A 52 12.75 -2.99 0.17
N GLU A 53 13.93 -2.87 0.76
CA GLU A 53 14.98 -1.95 0.28
C GLU A 53 15.50 -2.39 -1.10
N TYR A 54 15.56 -1.44 -2.05
CA TYR A 54 16.02 -1.71 -3.40
C TYR A 54 17.24 -0.86 -3.77
N LYS A 55 18.26 -1.51 -4.32
CA LYS A 55 19.48 -0.89 -4.88
C LYS A 55 19.87 -1.64 -6.15
N ALA A 56 20.22 -0.91 -7.21
CA ALA A 56 20.56 -1.53 -8.49
C ALA A 56 21.55 -0.70 -9.32
N ASN A 57 22.08 -1.35 -10.35
CA ASN A 57 22.77 -0.72 -11.46
C ASN A 57 21.92 -0.85 -12.72
N LEU A 58 21.20 0.20 -13.06
CA LEU A 58 20.40 0.28 -14.28
C LEU A 58 21.25 0.81 -15.43
N GLU A 59 21.14 0.19 -16.60
CA GLU A 59 21.77 0.72 -17.82
C GLU A 59 21.15 2.06 -18.22
N PRO A 60 21.87 2.92 -18.96
CA PRO A 60 21.28 4.14 -19.49
C PRO A 60 20.04 3.87 -20.34
N GLY A 61 18.99 4.65 -20.13
CA GLY A 61 17.71 4.49 -20.83
C GLY A 61 16.53 5.02 -20.04
N ASP A 62 15.34 4.93 -20.63
CA ASP A 62 14.09 5.36 -20.02
C ASP A 62 13.38 4.20 -19.32
N TYR A 63 12.91 4.44 -18.10
CA TYR A 63 12.29 3.47 -17.23
C TYR A 63 10.97 3.99 -16.66
N VAL A 64 10.08 3.05 -16.34
CA VAL A 64 8.90 3.29 -15.53
C VAL A 64 9.04 2.47 -14.26
N ILE A 65 9.06 3.15 -13.12
CA ILE A 65 9.22 2.52 -11.80
C ILE A 65 7.90 2.61 -11.07
N VAL A 66 7.46 1.49 -10.52
CA VAL A 66 6.24 1.40 -9.72
C VAL A 66 6.65 1.04 -8.31
N ALA A 67 6.33 1.91 -7.35
CA ALA A 67 6.39 1.60 -5.94
C ALA A 67 5.01 1.21 -5.45
N ARG A 68 4.90 0.17 -4.62
CA ARG A 68 3.63 -0.27 -4.05
C ARG A 68 3.80 -0.77 -2.62
N ASP A 69 2.76 -0.59 -1.82
CA ASP A 69 2.59 -1.19 -0.49
C ASP A 69 1.09 -1.41 -0.25
N GLY A 70 0.70 -2.65 0.05
CA GLY A 70 -0.70 -3.08 0.04
C GLY A 70 -1.40 -2.75 -1.28
N GLU A 71 -2.51 -2.00 -1.18
CA GLU A 71 -3.31 -1.54 -2.32
C GLU A 71 -2.84 -0.19 -2.89
N ALA A 72 -1.94 0.50 -2.19
CA ALA A 72 -1.41 1.78 -2.63
C ALA A 72 -0.26 1.59 -3.61
N LYS A 73 -0.25 2.38 -4.69
CA LYS A 73 0.83 2.39 -5.67
C LYS A 73 1.03 3.76 -6.28
N VAL A 74 2.26 4.06 -6.65
CA VAL A 74 2.62 5.26 -7.42
C VAL A 74 3.65 4.90 -8.49
N GLU A 75 3.54 5.57 -9.64
CA GLU A 75 4.41 5.37 -10.78
C GLU A 75 5.21 6.64 -11.05
N GLN A 76 6.51 6.49 -11.35
CA GLN A 76 7.35 7.57 -11.84
C GLN A 76 8.14 7.12 -13.07
N LYS A 77 8.26 8.03 -14.04
CA LYS A 77 9.12 7.86 -15.21
C LYS A 77 10.50 8.42 -14.88
N ILE A 78 11.54 7.65 -15.14
CA ILE A 78 12.92 8.02 -14.82
C ILE A 78 13.81 7.71 -16.01
N LYS A 79 14.61 8.72 -16.42
CA LYS A 79 15.68 8.55 -17.40
C LYS A 79 17.00 8.34 -16.66
N ILE A 80 17.63 7.20 -16.88
CA ILE A 80 18.95 6.86 -16.36
C ILE A 80 20.01 7.30 -17.36
N GLU A 81 20.96 8.10 -16.91
CA GLU A 81 22.10 8.57 -17.72
C GLU A 81 23.41 7.96 -17.21
N ALA A 82 24.36 7.75 -18.11
CA ALA A 82 25.62 7.10 -17.78
C ALA A 82 26.42 7.93 -16.74
N GLY A 83 26.90 7.26 -15.70
CA GLY A 83 27.72 7.86 -14.65
C GLY A 83 26.98 8.72 -13.63
N GLN A 84 25.65 8.81 -13.71
CA GLN A 84 24.81 9.50 -12.74
C GLN A 84 24.26 8.54 -11.67
N VAL A 85 23.96 9.07 -10.48
CA VAL A 85 23.31 8.32 -9.39
C VAL A 85 21.93 8.92 -9.12
N TYR A 86 20.93 8.06 -9.01
CA TYR A 86 19.53 8.42 -8.83
C TYR A 86 19.02 7.90 -7.48
N LYS A 87 18.42 8.81 -6.70
CA LYS A 87 17.79 8.52 -5.40
C LYS A 87 16.36 9.08 -5.36
N PRO A 88 15.48 8.65 -6.26
CA PRO A 88 14.11 9.16 -6.32
C PRO A 88 13.32 8.79 -5.06
N LEU A 89 12.45 9.70 -4.64
CA LEU A 89 11.50 9.49 -3.56
C LEU A 89 10.10 9.26 -4.15
N PHE A 90 9.48 8.14 -3.78
CA PHE A 90 8.12 7.76 -4.13
C PHE A 90 7.23 7.98 -2.92
N THR A 91 6.23 8.87 -3.04
CA THR A 91 5.23 9.08 -1.99
C THR A 91 3.93 8.40 -2.41
N LEU A 92 3.50 7.37 -1.66
CA LEU A 92 2.30 6.59 -1.99
C LEU A 92 1.00 7.34 -1.74
N ASN A 93 1.03 8.41 -0.93
CA ASN A 93 -0.15 9.14 -0.47
C ASN A 93 -1.18 8.16 0.14
N ALA A 94 -0.71 7.38 1.11
CA ALA A 94 -1.42 6.23 1.65
C ALA A 94 -1.45 6.23 3.18
N GLY A 95 -2.47 5.61 3.76
CA GLY A 95 -2.59 5.37 5.19
C GLY A 95 -2.78 3.89 5.49
N THR A 96 -2.80 3.54 6.77
CA THR A 96 -3.06 2.17 7.24
C THR A 96 -4.39 2.12 7.97
N LEU A 97 -5.24 1.16 7.60
CA LEU A 97 -6.49 0.87 8.27
C LEU A 97 -6.40 -0.51 8.94
N VAL A 98 -6.59 -0.53 10.25
CA VAL A 98 -6.68 -1.72 11.09
C VAL A 98 -8.12 -1.82 11.59
N LEU A 99 -8.79 -2.92 11.26
CA LEU A 99 -10.19 -3.16 11.57
C LEU A 99 -10.35 -4.43 12.39
N HIS A 100 -11.14 -4.31 13.45
CA HIS A 100 -11.47 -5.40 14.36
C HIS A 100 -13.00 -5.66 14.32
N PRO A 101 -13.49 -6.50 13.40
CA PRO A 101 -14.92 -6.82 13.30
C PRO A 101 -15.45 -7.56 14.52
N ARG A 102 -16.51 -7.07 15.16
CA ARG A 102 -17.14 -7.72 16.31
C ARG A 102 -18.66 -7.84 16.13
N PRO A 103 -19.27 -8.94 16.59
CA PRO A 103 -20.72 -9.11 16.53
C PRO A 103 -21.46 -8.13 17.44
N SER A 104 -20.89 -7.81 18.61
CA SER A 104 -21.44 -6.91 19.61
C SER A 104 -20.31 -6.25 20.42
N GLN A 105 -20.63 -5.21 21.19
CA GLN A 105 -19.65 -4.51 22.03
C GLN A 105 -19.02 -5.47 23.05
N GLY A 106 -17.69 -5.51 23.10
CA GLY A 106 -16.93 -6.34 24.05
C GLY A 106 -16.85 -7.83 23.68
N ALA A 107 -17.49 -8.27 22.60
CA ALA A 107 -17.30 -9.63 22.07
C ALA A 107 -15.93 -9.77 21.40
N ASP A 108 -15.43 -10.99 21.25
CA ASP A 108 -14.21 -11.26 20.50
C ASP A 108 -14.33 -10.88 19.02
N VAL A 109 -13.18 -10.69 18.38
CA VAL A 109 -13.13 -10.46 16.93
C VAL A 109 -13.69 -11.68 16.20
N ALA A 110 -14.64 -11.45 15.30
CA ALA A 110 -15.22 -12.49 14.48
C ALA A 110 -14.27 -12.84 13.34
N SER A 111 -13.52 -13.93 13.46
CA SER A 111 -12.58 -14.40 12.42
C SER A 111 -13.25 -14.68 11.07
N GLY A 112 -14.54 -15.04 11.07
CA GLY A 112 -15.35 -15.24 9.86
C GLY A 112 -16.02 -13.98 9.31
N ALA A 113 -15.74 -12.80 9.88
CA ALA A 113 -16.29 -11.55 9.35
C ALA A 113 -15.74 -11.27 7.96
N ALA A 114 -16.59 -10.98 6.98
CA ALA A 114 -16.14 -10.47 5.68
C ALA A 114 -16.02 -8.95 5.75
N VAL A 115 -14.88 -8.41 5.33
CA VAL A 115 -14.56 -6.98 5.36
C VAL A 115 -14.26 -6.51 3.93
N VAL A 116 -15.22 -5.82 3.31
CA VAL A 116 -15.08 -5.24 1.97
C VAL A 116 -14.68 -3.78 2.10
N ILE A 117 -13.57 -3.38 1.49
CA ILE A 117 -13.06 -2.00 1.58
C ILE A 117 -13.06 -1.37 0.18
N ALA A 118 -14.03 -0.51 -0.10
CA ALA A 118 -14.02 0.28 -1.32
C ALA A 118 -13.26 1.59 -1.08
N TYR A 119 -12.14 1.76 -1.77
CA TYR A 119 -11.25 2.92 -1.65
C TYR A 119 -11.16 3.68 -2.98
N PRO A 120 -10.67 4.94 -3.00
CA PRO A 120 -10.54 5.71 -4.23
C PRO A 120 -9.71 4.97 -5.28
N GLY A 121 -10.29 4.77 -6.47
CA GLY A 121 -9.65 4.06 -7.58
C GLY A 121 -9.78 2.54 -7.54
N ALA A 122 -10.51 1.96 -6.59
CA ALA A 122 -10.84 0.53 -6.59
C ALA A 122 -12.06 0.24 -7.49
N ASP A 123 -11.82 -0.34 -8.67
CA ASP A 123 -12.92 -0.87 -9.52
C ASP A 123 -13.58 -2.09 -8.89
N ASN A 124 -12.77 -2.95 -8.26
CA ASN A 124 -13.20 -4.16 -7.56
C ASN A 124 -12.65 -4.14 -6.14
N PRO A 125 -13.44 -3.72 -5.15
CA PRO A 125 -13.03 -3.66 -3.75
C PRO A 125 -12.55 -5.03 -3.24
N PRO A 126 -11.37 -5.11 -2.58
CA PRO A 126 -10.90 -6.34 -1.97
C PRO A 126 -11.80 -6.75 -0.80
N THR A 127 -11.86 -8.06 -0.57
CA THR A 127 -12.50 -8.66 0.60
C THR A 127 -11.43 -9.27 1.48
N TYR A 128 -11.36 -8.80 2.72
CA TYR A 128 -10.55 -9.37 3.79
C TYR A 128 -11.45 -10.17 4.74
N TYR A 129 -10.83 -10.96 5.63
CA TYR A 129 -11.56 -11.76 6.60
C TYR A 129 -11.00 -11.60 8.01
N GLY A 130 -11.91 -11.41 8.96
CA GLY A 130 -11.57 -11.25 10.37
C GLY A 130 -10.77 -9.98 10.65
N ASP A 131 -9.78 -10.11 11.54
CA ASP A 131 -8.87 -9.03 11.88
C ASP A 131 -8.08 -8.58 10.64
N THR A 132 -8.19 -7.31 10.29
CA THR A 132 -7.76 -6.80 8.98
C THR A 132 -6.81 -5.64 9.16
N LYS A 133 -5.62 -5.72 8.54
CA LYS A 133 -4.70 -4.59 8.36
C LYS A 133 -4.47 -4.38 6.87
N ALA A 134 -4.76 -3.18 6.37
CA ALA A 134 -4.58 -2.83 4.96
C ALA A 134 -3.91 -1.46 4.81
N VAL A 135 -2.95 -1.37 3.87
CA VAL A 135 -2.40 -0.09 3.39
C VAL A 135 -3.19 0.32 2.16
N LEU A 136 -3.80 1.50 2.22
CA LEU A 136 -4.79 1.96 1.25
C LEU A 136 -4.46 3.38 0.78
N PRO A 137 -4.78 3.75 -0.48
CA PRO A 137 -4.73 5.13 -0.92
C PRO A 137 -5.52 6.05 0.01
N ALA A 138 -4.98 7.24 0.29
CA ALA A 138 -5.66 8.24 1.08
C ALA A 138 -6.99 8.67 0.45
N GLY A 139 -7.96 8.97 1.31
CA GLY A 139 -9.32 9.37 0.94
C GLY A 139 -10.37 8.62 1.75
N ASP A 140 -11.61 8.70 1.30
CA ASP A 140 -12.74 8.09 1.99
C ASP A 140 -12.82 6.59 1.68
N GLN A 141 -12.70 5.77 2.72
CA GLN A 141 -12.77 4.32 2.66
C GLN A 141 -14.19 3.89 3.02
N LYS A 142 -14.96 3.36 2.06
CA LYS A 142 -16.28 2.77 2.34
C LYS A 142 -16.09 1.31 2.74
N VAL A 143 -16.14 1.06 4.04
CA VAL A 143 -15.94 -0.25 4.66
C VAL A 143 -17.31 -0.89 4.89
N THR A 144 -17.51 -2.11 4.38
CA THR A 144 -18.68 -2.94 4.70
C THR A 144 -18.22 -4.20 5.42
N VAL A 145 -18.74 -4.41 6.63
CA VAL A 145 -18.43 -5.57 7.45
C VAL A 145 -19.68 -6.43 7.59
N THR A 146 -19.55 -7.71 7.29
CA THR A 146 -20.63 -8.70 7.37
C THR A 146 -20.25 -9.81 8.33
N ILE A 147 -21.11 -10.10 9.31
CA ILE A 147 -20.99 -11.22 10.25
C ILE A 147 -22.31 -11.98 10.28
N GLY A 148 -22.31 -13.24 9.82
CA GLY A 148 -23.54 -14.02 9.71
C GLY A 148 -24.56 -13.34 8.79
N GLN A 149 -25.72 -12.99 9.33
CA GLN A 149 -26.78 -12.27 8.60
C GLN A 149 -26.77 -10.75 8.83
N GLY A 150 -25.89 -10.25 9.72
CA GLY A 150 -25.76 -8.81 9.97
C GLY A 150 -24.71 -8.17 9.08
N ALA A 151 -24.93 -6.91 8.71
CA ALA A 151 -23.96 -6.10 8.00
C ALA A 151 -24.02 -4.64 8.46
N VAL A 152 -22.86 -3.99 8.50
CA VAL A 152 -22.74 -2.54 8.73
C VAL A 152 -21.83 -1.94 7.67
N THR A 153 -22.16 -0.73 7.23
CA THR A 153 -21.32 0.04 6.32
C THR A 153 -20.96 1.37 6.96
N GLU A 154 -19.67 1.70 6.95
CA GLU A 154 -19.14 2.98 7.40
C GLU A 154 -18.25 3.61 6.33
N THR A 155 -18.21 4.94 6.31
CA THR A 155 -17.21 5.68 5.54
C THR A 155 -16.17 6.23 6.51
N ILE A 156 -14.91 5.86 6.29
CA ILE A 156 -13.78 6.22 7.15
C ILE A 156 -12.83 7.10 6.34
N PRO A 157 -12.66 8.39 6.69
CA PRO A 157 -11.66 9.24 6.04
C PRO A 157 -10.26 8.81 6.49
N LEU A 158 -9.42 8.39 5.55
CA LEU A 158 -8.04 7.96 5.79
C LEU A 158 -7.08 8.97 5.17
N ALA A 159 -6.34 9.70 6.02
CA ALA A 159 -5.29 10.60 5.58
C ALA A 159 -3.96 9.86 5.31
N ALA A 160 -3.11 10.41 4.45
CA ALA A 160 -1.79 9.86 4.21
C ALA A 160 -0.92 9.86 5.48
N GLY A 161 -0.15 8.80 5.69
CA GLY A 161 0.70 8.59 6.86
C GLY A 161 -0.10 8.28 8.14
N ARG A 162 -1.44 8.31 8.08
CA ARG A 162 -2.27 8.03 9.24
C ARG A 162 -2.49 6.52 9.39
N VAL A 163 -2.40 6.07 10.64
CA VAL A 163 -2.92 4.77 11.06
C VAL A 163 -4.26 5.00 11.75
N ILE A 164 -5.30 4.30 11.30
CA ILE A 164 -6.60 4.21 11.97
C ILE A 164 -6.75 2.78 12.46
N ASP A 165 -6.99 2.64 13.75
CA ASP A 165 -7.26 1.38 14.43
C ASP A 165 -8.67 1.47 15.02
N LYS A 166 -9.55 0.53 14.65
CA LYS A 166 -10.98 0.65 14.94
C LYS A 166 -11.70 -0.70 15.06
N ASP A 167 -12.49 -0.83 16.12
CA ASP A 167 -13.55 -1.84 16.23
C ASP A 167 -14.74 -1.48 15.33
N ILE A 168 -15.24 -2.45 14.56
CA ILE A 168 -16.49 -2.33 13.80
C ILE A 168 -17.53 -3.26 14.40
N ILE A 169 -18.56 -2.69 15.02
CA ILE A 169 -19.62 -3.45 15.69
C ILE A 169 -20.78 -3.66 14.72
N VAL A 170 -21.03 -4.90 14.32
CA VAL A 170 -22.12 -5.23 13.37
C VAL A 170 -23.50 -5.25 14.03
N GLY A 171 -23.56 -5.55 15.34
CA GLY A 171 -24.82 -5.57 16.09
C GLY A 171 -25.67 -6.82 15.87
N VAL A 172 -25.05 -8.00 15.65
CA VAL A 172 -25.79 -9.27 15.63
C VAL A 172 -26.15 -9.69 17.05
N GLY A 173 -27.39 -9.41 17.45
CA GLY A 173 -27.92 -9.82 18.76
C GLY A 173 -28.46 -11.25 18.75
N HIS A 174 -28.25 -11.99 19.85
CA HIS A 174 -29.04 -13.18 20.16
C HIS A 174 -30.51 -12.77 20.35
N VAL A 175 -31.38 -13.12 19.40
CA VAL A 175 -32.82 -13.14 19.66
C VAL A 175 -33.10 -14.31 20.59
N VAL A 176 -33.17 -14.05 21.89
CA VAL A 176 -33.78 -15.00 22.83
C VAL A 176 -35.29 -14.87 22.64
N ALA A 177 -35.86 -15.64 21.72
CA ALA A 177 -37.30 -15.78 21.61
C ALA A 177 -37.79 -16.61 22.81
N ASN A 178 -38.16 -15.93 23.90
CA ASN A 178 -38.98 -16.57 24.93
C ASN A 178 -40.39 -16.71 24.36
N ALA A 179 -40.73 -17.89 23.85
CA ALA A 179 -42.11 -18.29 23.64
C ALA A 179 -42.74 -18.59 25.00
N TYR A 180 -43.81 -17.88 25.34
CA TYR A 180 -44.70 -18.21 26.46
C TYR A 180 -45.77 -19.20 26.02
#